data_AF-A0AAU7C6M0-F1
#
_entry.id   AF-A0AAU7C6M0-F1
#
_cell.length_a   1.000
_cell.length_b   1.000
_cell.length_c   1.000
_cell.angle_alpha   90.00
_cell.angle_beta   90.00
_cell.angle_gamma   90.00
#
_symmetry.space_group_name_H-M   'P 1'
#
loop_
_entity.id
_entity.type
_entity.pdbx_description
1 polymer ?
#
loop_
_entity_poly.entity_id
_entity_poly.type
_entity_poly.pdbx_seq_one_letter_code
_entity_poly.pdbx_strand_id
1 'polypeptide(L)'
;MNPTSKAIYTPPRPNLGPEAPLAESPPWFGLGVGLALAGVGSAFLLRRRRRRKPTPPTTKQRPGVPEEGSVSPHERMIAWSLSIRESMADAFGSAWLAKTTEEIANDSTLVDAIGPEPAERLIAFLAEADRAKFANSLELLSSTVAEAELHELINIIAQSNPKPSPHI
;
A
#
# COMPACT_ATOMS: atom_id res chain seq x y z
N MET A 1 76.26 7.84 14.88
CA MET A 1 75.43 7.21 15.92
C MET A 1 73.98 7.33 15.47
N ASN A 2 73.35 6.24 15.03
CA ASN A 2 71.95 6.24 14.54
C ASN A 2 71.07 5.43 15.51
N PRO A 3 69.89 5.93 15.91
CA PRO A 3 69.04 5.26 16.89
C PRO A 3 68.14 4.19 16.26
N THR A 4 68.26 2.97 16.79
CA THR A 4 67.23 1.95 17.09
C THR A 4 65.91 1.98 16.31
N SER A 5 65.78 1.07 15.33
CA SER A 5 64.51 0.64 14.76
C SER A 5 63.77 -0.30 15.73
N LYS A 6 62.62 0.15 16.24
CA LYS A 6 61.69 -0.68 17.02
C LYS A 6 61.06 -1.72 16.10
N ALA A 7 61.35 -3.00 16.30
CA ALA A 7 60.68 -4.10 15.62
C ALA A 7 59.24 -4.21 16.13
N ILE A 8 58.28 -3.86 15.27
CA ILE A 8 56.84 -3.97 15.55
C ILE A 8 56.48 -5.45 15.41
N TYR A 9 56.10 -6.07 16.53
CA TYR A 9 55.59 -7.44 16.56
C TYR A 9 54.15 -7.45 16.02
N THR A 10 53.99 -7.85 14.77
CA THR A 10 52.69 -8.13 14.18
C THR A 10 52.34 -9.60 14.42
N PRO A 11 51.23 -9.92 15.12
CA PRO A 11 50.81 -11.30 15.27
C PRO A 11 50.47 -11.89 13.88
N PRO A 12 50.76 -13.19 13.66
CA PRO A 12 50.41 -13.85 12.40
C PRO A 12 48.89 -13.79 12.19
N ARG A 13 48.47 -13.41 10.97
CA ARG A 13 47.04 -13.41 10.61
C ARG A 13 46.50 -14.84 10.71
N PRO A 14 45.33 -15.05 11.33
CA PRO A 14 44.66 -16.36 11.31
C PRO A 14 44.44 -16.78 9.86
N ASN A 15 44.89 -17.99 9.50
CA ASN A 15 44.50 -18.61 8.24
C ASN A 15 42.97 -18.78 8.26
N LEU A 16 42.28 -17.97 7.48
CA LEU A 16 40.89 -18.23 7.11
C LEU A 16 40.91 -19.54 6.34
N GLY A 17 40.49 -20.62 7.00
CA GLY A 17 40.33 -21.92 6.35
C GLY A 17 39.41 -21.83 5.13
N PRO A 18 39.32 -22.89 4.31
CA PRO A 18 38.51 -22.90 3.10
C PRO A 18 37.12 -22.37 3.41
N GLU A 19 36.72 -21.30 2.70
CA GLU A 19 35.44 -20.64 2.90
C GLU A 19 34.33 -21.69 2.86
N ALA A 20 33.56 -21.77 3.95
CA ALA A 20 32.36 -22.59 3.96
C ALA A 20 31.47 -22.10 2.82
N PRO A 21 31.00 -22.98 1.90
CA PRO A 21 30.10 -22.57 0.85
C PRO A 21 28.88 -21.92 1.51
N LEU A 22 28.58 -20.69 1.08
CA LEU A 22 27.36 -19.97 1.42
C LEU A 22 26.19 -20.94 1.32
N ALA A 23 25.53 -21.19 2.46
CA ALA A 23 24.40 -22.09 2.53
C ALA A 23 23.34 -21.62 1.51
N GLU A 24 23.21 -22.37 0.43
CA GLU A 24 22.12 -22.21 -0.53
C GLU A 24 20.80 -22.33 0.26
N SER A 25 20.01 -21.26 0.23
CA SER A 25 18.72 -21.27 0.89
C SER A 25 17.87 -22.41 0.30
N PRO A 26 17.24 -23.25 1.13
CA PRO A 26 16.57 -24.42 0.62
C PRO A 26 15.42 -24.02 -0.34
N PRO A 27 15.28 -24.66 -1.52
CA PRO A 27 14.34 -24.23 -2.57
C PRO A 27 12.86 -24.27 -2.16
N TRP A 28 12.55 -24.89 -1.02
CA TRP A 28 11.20 -24.96 -0.45
C TRP A 28 10.82 -23.73 0.38
N PHE A 29 11.77 -22.87 0.80
CA PHE A 29 11.45 -21.62 1.51
C PHE A 29 10.69 -20.63 0.62
N GLY A 30 11.03 -20.53 -0.67
CA GLY A 30 10.28 -19.72 -1.63
C GLY A 30 8.86 -20.26 -1.89
N LEU A 31 8.72 -21.59 -1.90
CA LEU A 31 7.44 -22.28 -2.08
C LEU A 31 6.51 -22.08 -0.87
N GLY A 32 7.04 -22.13 0.35
CA GLY A 32 6.27 -21.91 1.58
C GLY A 32 5.76 -20.47 1.73
N VAL A 33 6.59 -19.47 1.41
CA VAL A 33 6.18 -18.04 1.46
C VAL A 33 5.17 -17.72 0.36
N GLY A 34 5.37 -18.26 -0.85
CA GLY A 34 4.42 -18.11 -1.96
C GLY A 34 3.05 -18.72 -1.65
N LEU A 35 3.00 -19.91 -1.05
CA LEU A 35 1.75 -20.57 -0.66
C LEU A 35 1.05 -19.87 0.51
N ALA A 36 1.80 -19.33 1.47
CA ALA A 36 1.22 -18.55 2.57
C ALA A 36 0.59 -17.24 2.05
N LEU A 37 1.28 -16.51 1.17
CA LEU A 37 0.74 -15.30 0.55
C LEU A 37 -0.44 -15.58 -0.39
N ALA A 38 -0.38 -16.66 -1.19
CA ALA A 38 -1.50 -17.10 -2.02
C ALA A 38 -2.69 -17.58 -1.17
N GLY A 39 -2.43 -18.22 -0.03
CA GLY A 39 -3.45 -18.66 0.93
C GLY A 39 -4.16 -17.49 1.60
N VAL A 40 -3.42 -16.48 2.07
CA VAL A 40 -3.99 -15.26 2.65
C VAL A 40 -4.74 -14.44 1.60
N GLY A 41 -4.19 -14.27 0.40
CA GLY A 41 -4.84 -13.57 -0.71
C GLY A 41 -6.12 -14.27 -1.17
N SER A 42 -6.11 -15.59 -1.33
CA SER A 42 -7.29 -16.36 -1.72
C SER A 42 -8.35 -16.41 -0.62
N ALA A 43 -7.97 -16.54 0.65
CA ALA A 43 -8.89 -16.46 1.78
C ALA A 43 -9.53 -15.06 1.90
N PHE A 44 -8.76 -14.00 1.66
CA PHE A 44 -9.27 -12.62 1.63
C PHE A 44 -10.25 -12.41 0.46
N LEU A 45 -9.92 -12.88 -0.75
CA LEU A 45 -10.80 -12.81 -1.92
C LEU A 45 -12.07 -13.66 -1.74
N LEU A 46 -11.99 -14.84 -1.12
CA LEU A 46 -13.14 -15.69 -0.81
C LEU A 46 -14.02 -15.10 0.30
N ARG A 47 -13.43 -14.51 1.34
CA ARG A 47 -14.17 -13.78 2.38
C ARG A 47 -14.87 -12.54 1.79
N ARG A 48 -14.20 -11.85 0.85
CA ARG A 48 -14.76 -10.72 0.06
C ARG A 48 -15.89 -11.17 -0.87
N ARG A 49 -15.75 -12.30 -1.57
CA ARG A 49 -16.83 -12.90 -2.40
C ARG A 49 -18.00 -13.41 -1.56
N ARG A 50 -17.77 -13.94 -0.36
CA ARG A 50 -18.84 -14.38 0.54
C ARG A 50 -19.59 -13.21 1.18
N ARG A 51 -18.96 -12.04 1.34
CA ARG A 51 -19.64 -10.77 1.64
C ARG A 51 -20.43 -10.21 0.45
N ARG A 52 -20.16 -10.71 -0.77
CA ARG A 52 -20.97 -10.50 -1.99
C ARG A 52 -21.96 -11.65 -2.24
N LYS A 53 -22.45 -12.34 -1.20
CA LYS A 53 -23.60 -13.24 -1.38
C LYS A 53 -24.82 -12.38 -1.78
N PRO A 54 -25.64 -12.85 -2.75
CA PRO A 54 -26.79 -12.11 -3.20
C PRO A 54 -27.85 -12.15 -2.11
N THR A 55 -27.93 -11.07 -1.33
CA THR A 55 -29.14 -10.73 -0.60
C THR A 55 -30.26 -10.57 -1.63
N PRO A 56 -31.48 -11.13 -1.41
CA PRO A 56 -32.60 -10.97 -2.34
C PRO A 56 -32.90 -9.48 -2.59
N PRO A 57 -33.55 -9.14 -3.71
CA PRO A 57 -33.45 -7.83 -4.33
C PRO A 57 -34.20 -6.77 -3.52
N THR A 58 -33.50 -6.13 -2.60
CA THR A 58 -33.93 -4.87 -1.99
C THR A 58 -32.81 -3.86 -2.16
N THR A 59 -33.02 -2.98 -3.15
CA THR A 59 -32.49 -1.62 -3.25
C THR A 59 -30.96 -1.45 -3.22
N LYS A 60 -30.39 -1.33 -4.43
CA LYS A 60 -29.11 -0.67 -4.79
C LYS A 60 -28.25 -0.17 -3.60
N GLN A 61 -27.37 -1.02 -3.09
CA GLN A 61 -26.35 -0.60 -2.13
C GLN A 61 -25.09 -0.18 -2.90
N ARG A 62 -24.82 1.13 -2.89
CA ARG A 62 -23.60 1.79 -3.38
C ARG A 62 -22.34 1.23 -2.68
N PRO A 63 -21.13 1.46 -3.20
CA PRO A 63 -19.87 1.06 -2.56
C PRO A 63 -19.89 1.43 -1.07
N GLY A 64 -19.74 0.43 -0.21
CA GLY A 64 -19.99 0.54 1.22
C GLY A 64 -18.96 1.42 1.90
N VAL A 65 -19.40 2.64 2.21
CA VAL A 65 -18.76 3.55 3.14
C VAL A 65 -18.67 2.87 4.52
N PRO A 66 -17.55 3.01 5.27
CA PRO A 66 -17.44 2.41 6.60
C PRO A 66 -18.59 2.89 7.50
N GLU A 67 -19.34 1.97 8.12
CA GLU A 67 -20.42 2.36 9.02
C GLU A 67 -19.89 3.02 10.31
N GLU A 68 -20.56 4.09 10.74
CA GLU A 68 -20.15 5.00 11.82
C GLU A 68 -20.18 4.37 13.24
N GLY A 69 -20.76 3.18 13.40
CA GLY A 69 -20.87 2.53 14.71
C GLY A 69 -19.72 1.57 14.98
N SER A 70 -18.81 1.93 15.90
CA SER A 70 -17.79 1.08 16.58
C SER A 70 -16.37 0.99 16.00
N VAL A 71 -16.06 1.64 14.88
CA VAL A 71 -14.73 1.59 14.26
C VAL A 71 -13.86 2.77 14.75
N SER A 72 -12.63 2.49 15.21
CA SER A 72 -11.69 3.55 15.62
C SER A 72 -11.48 4.55 14.46
N PRO A 73 -11.32 5.87 14.71
CA PRO A 73 -11.03 6.85 13.65
C PRO A 73 -9.85 6.42 12.75
N HIS A 74 -8.88 5.75 13.35
CA HIS A 74 -7.74 5.14 12.67
C HIS A 74 -8.14 4.06 11.66
N GLU A 75 -8.95 3.10 12.10
CA GLU A 75 -9.45 2.02 11.26
C GLU A 75 -10.38 2.55 10.16
N ARG A 76 -11.14 3.62 10.44
CA ARG A 76 -11.96 4.33 9.44
C ARG A 76 -11.11 4.94 8.34
N MET A 77 -10.03 5.63 8.69
CA MET A 77 -9.13 6.23 7.69
C MET A 77 -8.47 5.15 6.82
N ILE A 78 -8.04 4.04 7.42
CA ILE A 78 -7.50 2.90 6.67
C ILE A 78 -8.56 2.33 5.72
N ALA A 79 -9.80 2.12 6.18
CA ALA A 79 -10.89 1.61 5.36
C ALA A 79 -11.23 2.57 4.19
N TRP A 80 -11.24 3.87 4.44
CA TRP A 80 -11.42 4.90 3.41
C TRP A 80 -10.30 4.86 2.37
N SER A 81 -9.04 4.73 2.79
CA SER A 81 -7.90 4.61 1.86
C SER A 81 -8.02 3.41 0.92
N LEU A 82 -8.56 2.30 1.42
CA LEU A 82 -8.82 1.11 0.60
C LEU A 82 -9.95 1.35 -0.40
N SER A 83 -11.06 1.94 0.05
CA SER A 83 -12.21 2.26 -0.82
C SER A 83 -11.82 3.20 -1.97
N ILE A 84 -10.99 4.20 -1.68
CA ILE A 84 -10.43 5.11 -2.68
C ILE A 84 -9.57 4.36 -3.69
N ARG A 85 -8.61 3.54 -3.23
CA ARG A 85 -7.74 2.77 -4.13
C ARG A 85 -8.54 1.81 -5.02
N GLU A 86 -9.62 1.23 -4.50
CA GLU A 86 -10.54 0.42 -5.30
C GLU A 86 -11.26 1.26 -6.36
N SER A 87 -11.76 2.44 -5.99
CA SER A 87 -12.42 3.35 -6.94
C SER A 87 -11.45 3.81 -8.04
N MET A 88 -10.19 4.06 -7.70
CA MET A 88 -9.15 4.37 -8.68
C MET A 88 -8.85 3.18 -9.60
N ALA A 89 -8.85 1.95 -9.08
CA ALA A 89 -8.67 0.77 -9.90
C ALA A 89 -9.84 0.51 -10.85
N ASP A 90 -11.06 0.83 -10.43
CA ASP A 90 -12.26 0.74 -11.27
C ASP A 90 -12.24 1.82 -12.37
N ALA A 91 -11.79 3.04 -12.05
CA ALA A 91 -11.71 4.14 -13.01
C ALA A 91 -10.52 4.00 -13.99
N PHE A 92 -9.31 3.77 -13.47
CA PHE A 92 -8.05 3.84 -14.23
C PHE A 92 -7.42 2.48 -14.52
N GLY A 93 -8.02 1.39 -14.04
CA GLY A 93 -7.59 0.02 -14.27
C GLY A 93 -6.84 -0.62 -13.10
N SER A 94 -6.85 -1.96 -13.06
CA SER A 94 -6.35 -2.76 -11.93
C SER A 94 -4.88 -2.53 -11.55
N ALA A 95 -4.04 -2.04 -12.46
CA ALA A 95 -2.65 -1.70 -12.19
C ALA A 95 -2.50 -0.63 -11.09
N TRP A 96 -3.51 0.21 -10.90
CA TRP A 96 -3.52 1.27 -9.87
C TRP A 96 -3.57 0.72 -8.44
N LEU A 97 -4.03 -0.51 -8.24
CA LEU A 97 -3.97 -1.16 -6.92
C LEU A 97 -2.53 -1.45 -6.48
N ALA A 98 -1.63 -1.67 -7.45
CA ALA A 98 -0.23 -1.97 -7.17
C ALA A 98 0.62 -0.71 -6.97
N LYS A 99 0.10 0.47 -7.37
CA LYS A 99 0.85 1.72 -7.28
C LYS A 99 0.99 2.21 -5.85
N THR A 100 2.20 2.60 -5.50
CA THR A 100 2.50 3.32 -4.27
C THR A 100 1.92 4.74 -4.32
N THR A 101 1.76 5.38 -3.16
CA THR A 101 1.27 6.78 -3.10
C THR A 101 2.21 7.74 -3.85
N GLU A 102 3.51 7.47 -3.85
CA GLU A 102 4.51 8.26 -4.59
C GLU A 102 4.39 8.07 -6.11
N GLU A 103 4.15 6.84 -6.58
CA GLU A 103 3.90 6.58 -8.01
C GLU A 103 2.61 7.23 -8.48
N ILE A 104 1.56 7.21 -7.65
CA ILE A 104 0.28 7.88 -7.96
C ILE A 104 0.48 9.40 -8.01
N ALA A 105 1.27 9.99 -7.10
CA ALA A 105 1.51 11.43 -7.05
C ALA A 105 2.28 11.95 -8.28
N ASN A 106 3.10 11.12 -8.89
CA ASN A 106 3.87 11.47 -10.10
C ASN A 106 3.12 11.14 -11.40
N ASP A 107 1.93 10.54 -11.33
CA ASP A 107 1.16 10.15 -12.51
C ASP A 107 0.27 11.30 -13.00
N SER A 108 0.61 11.87 -14.16
CA SER A 108 -0.15 12.97 -14.76
C SER A 108 -1.59 12.59 -15.10
N THR A 109 -1.87 11.30 -15.33
CA THR A 109 -3.22 10.84 -15.68
C THR A 109 -4.23 11.06 -14.56
N LEU A 110 -3.79 11.10 -13.30
CA LEU A 110 -4.66 11.44 -12.18
C LEU A 110 -5.06 12.91 -12.23
N VAL A 111 -4.07 13.80 -12.37
CA VAL A 111 -4.28 15.25 -12.45
C VAL A 111 -5.15 15.62 -13.65
N ASP A 112 -4.91 14.99 -14.80
CA ASP A 112 -5.71 15.21 -16.02
C ASP A 112 -7.17 14.79 -15.85
N ALA A 113 -7.44 13.80 -14.98
CA ALA A 113 -8.77 13.22 -14.81
C ALA A 113 -9.62 13.92 -13.75
N ILE A 114 -9.03 14.28 -12.62
CA ILE A 114 -9.76 14.86 -11.48
C ILE A 114 -9.37 16.31 -11.16
N GLY A 115 -8.39 16.87 -11.87
CA GLY A 115 -7.85 18.20 -11.64
C GLY A 115 -6.74 18.24 -10.58
N PRO A 116 -5.92 19.29 -10.57
CA PRO A 116 -4.75 19.39 -9.70
C PRO A 116 -5.11 19.45 -8.21
N GLU A 117 -6.08 20.29 -7.84
CA GLU A 117 -6.45 20.49 -6.44
C GLU A 117 -7.11 19.24 -5.82
N PRO A 118 -8.06 18.54 -6.47
CA PRO A 118 -8.57 17.28 -5.94
C PRO A 118 -7.49 16.17 -5.90
N ALA A 119 -6.58 16.14 -6.87
CA ALA A 119 -5.46 15.21 -6.86
C ALA A 119 -4.53 15.46 -5.66
N GLU A 120 -4.15 16.70 -5.38
CA GLU A 120 -3.33 17.03 -4.22
C GLU A 120 -3.98 16.61 -2.90
N ARG A 121 -5.28 16.90 -2.72
CA ARG A 121 -6.04 16.47 -1.54
C ARG A 121 -6.09 14.95 -1.40
N LEU A 122 -6.29 14.25 -2.50
CA LEU A 122 -6.30 12.78 -2.54
C LEU A 122 -4.95 12.19 -2.13
N ILE A 123 -3.85 12.71 -2.69
CA ILE A 123 -2.50 12.25 -2.35
C ILE A 123 -2.17 12.51 -0.89
N ALA A 124 -2.51 13.69 -0.37
CA ALA A 124 -2.30 14.03 1.03
C ALA A 124 -3.05 13.05 1.96
N PHE A 125 -4.30 12.73 1.64
CA PHE A 125 -5.08 11.74 2.39
C PHE A 125 -4.46 10.34 2.32
N LEU A 126 -4.05 9.87 1.14
CA LEU A 126 -3.43 8.55 0.98
C LEU A 126 -2.10 8.45 1.75
N ALA A 127 -1.29 9.51 1.72
CA ALA A 127 -0.04 9.57 2.48
C ALA A 127 -0.29 9.52 3.99
N GLU A 128 -1.30 10.22 4.48
CA GLU A 128 -1.67 10.21 5.90
C GLU A 128 -2.22 8.84 6.32
N ALA A 129 -3.06 8.22 5.49
CA ALA A 129 -3.54 6.87 5.73
C ALA A 129 -2.40 5.84 5.73
N ASP A 130 -1.39 6.00 4.87
CA ASP A 130 -0.22 5.12 4.86
C ASP A 130 0.65 5.31 6.11
N ARG A 131 0.90 6.56 6.53
CA ARG A 131 1.56 6.83 7.83
C ARG A 131 0.81 6.17 8.98
N ALA A 132 -0.51 6.28 8.97
CA ALA A 132 -1.33 5.72 10.02
C ALA A 132 -1.26 4.20 10.10
N LYS A 133 -1.14 3.49 8.98
CA LYS A 133 -0.97 2.01 8.98
C LYS A 133 0.26 1.56 9.74
N PHE A 134 1.31 2.40 9.80
CA PHE A 134 2.57 2.09 10.46
C PHE A 134 2.75 2.77 11.81
N ALA A 135 1.97 3.80 12.11
CA ALA A 135 1.98 4.45 13.41
C ALA A 135 1.31 3.55 14.46
N ASN A 136 1.99 3.37 15.60
CA ASN A 136 1.38 2.72 16.75
C ASN A 136 0.16 3.55 17.18
N SER A 137 -0.94 2.87 17.54
CA SER A 137 -2.29 3.44 17.72
C SER A 137 -2.44 4.60 18.73
N LEU A 138 -1.34 5.05 19.36
CA LEU A 138 -1.29 6.08 20.40
C LEU A 138 -1.15 7.53 19.87
N GLU A 139 -0.75 7.76 18.61
CA GLU A 139 -0.40 9.14 18.14
C GLU A 139 -1.35 9.79 17.11
N LEU A 140 -2.41 9.12 16.65
CA LEU A 140 -3.22 9.59 15.50
C LEU A 140 -4.47 10.42 15.86
N LEU A 141 -4.31 11.47 16.66
CA LEU A 141 -5.42 12.32 17.11
C LEU A 141 -5.63 13.61 16.30
N SER A 142 -5.12 13.74 15.07
CA SER A 142 -5.25 15.02 14.34
C SER A 142 -5.23 14.95 12.81
N SER A 143 -6.03 14.06 12.20
CA SER A 143 -6.39 14.25 10.79
C SER A 143 -7.89 14.53 10.68
N THR A 144 -8.23 15.79 10.52
CA THR A 144 -9.60 16.30 10.36
C THR A 144 -9.95 16.45 8.89
N VAL A 145 -9.72 15.44 8.06
CA VAL A 145 -10.36 15.42 6.74
C VAL A 145 -11.81 15.03 6.97
N ALA A 146 -12.74 15.94 6.68
CA ALA A 146 -14.16 15.70 6.88
C ALA A 146 -14.60 14.56 5.95
N GLU A 147 -15.34 13.57 6.46
CA GLU A 147 -15.78 12.43 5.64
C GLU A 147 -16.53 12.85 4.39
N ALA A 148 -17.29 13.95 4.45
CA ALA A 148 -17.96 14.54 3.30
C ALA A 148 -17.00 14.83 2.14
N GLU A 149 -15.78 15.28 2.42
CA GLU A 149 -14.74 15.53 1.41
C GLU A 149 -14.22 14.21 0.81
N LEU A 150 -14.08 13.16 1.63
CA LEU A 150 -13.68 11.83 1.12
C LEU A 150 -14.74 11.22 0.21
N HIS A 151 -16.01 11.38 0.58
CA HIS A 151 -17.13 11.00 -0.27
C HIS A 151 -17.15 11.77 -1.59
N GLU A 152 -16.85 13.07 -1.55
CA GLU A 152 -16.72 13.90 -2.74
C GLU A 152 -15.60 13.39 -3.65
N LEU A 153 -14.42 13.10 -3.10
CA LEU A 153 -13.28 12.56 -3.86
C LEU A 153 -13.62 11.22 -4.53
N ILE A 154 -14.26 10.29 -3.81
CA ILE A 154 -14.69 9.02 -4.42
C ILE A 154 -15.68 9.28 -5.58
N ASN A 155 -16.62 10.20 -5.41
CA ASN A 155 -17.58 10.52 -6.46
C ASN A 155 -16.89 11.15 -7.68
N ILE A 156 -15.92 12.05 -7.47
CA ILE A 156 -15.13 12.66 -8.55
C ILE A 156 -14.35 11.58 -9.31
N ILE A 157 -13.64 10.69 -8.59
CA ILE A 157 -12.89 9.57 -9.20
C ILE A 157 -13.83 8.66 -10.00
N ALA A 158 -14.97 8.28 -9.42
CA ALA A 158 -15.93 7.40 -10.09
C ALA A 158 -16.58 8.02 -11.33
N GLN A 159 -16.64 9.36 -11.41
CA GLN A 159 -17.15 10.08 -12.57
C GLN A 159 -16.05 10.40 -13.59
N SER A 160 -14.78 10.41 -13.17
CA SER A 160 -13.65 10.57 -14.06
C SER A 160 -13.51 9.30 -14.90
N ASN A 161 -13.96 9.37 -16.14
CA ASN A 161 -13.81 8.30 -17.11
C ASN A 161 -12.51 8.59 -17.88
N PRO A 162 -11.38 7.94 -17.56
CA PRO A 162 -10.16 8.19 -18.30
C PRO A 162 -10.40 7.75 -19.74
N LYS A 163 -10.27 8.71 -20.66
CA LYS A 163 -10.37 8.45 -22.09
C LYS A 163 -9.30 7.40 -22.40
N PRO A 164 -9.66 6.24 -22.98
CA PRO A 164 -8.65 5.25 -23.35
C PRO A 164 -7.67 5.94 -24.30
N SER A 165 -6.40 6.05 -23.88
CA SER A 165 -5.34 6.55 -24.76
C SER A 165 -5.35 5.66 -26.00
N PRO A 166 -5.47 6.24 -27.21
CA PRO A 166 -5.36 5.46 -28.43
C PRO A 166 -3.93 4.92 -28.48
N HIS A 167 -3.78 3.62 -28.23
CA HIS A 167 -2.56 2.91 -28.59
C HIS A 167 -2.37 3.05 -30.10
N ILE A 168 -1.33 3.80 -30.49
CA ILE A 168 -0.76 3.83 -31.84
C ILE A 168 0.25 2.69 -31.95
#